data_AF-A0A120FIR7-F1
#
_entry.id   AF-A0A120FIR7-F1
#
_cell.length_a   1.000
_cell.length_b   1.000
_cell.length_c   1.000
_cell.angle_alpha   90.00
_cell.angle_beta   90.00
_cell.angle_gamma   90.00
#
_symmetry.space_group_name_H-M   'P 1'
#
loop_
_entity.id
_entity.type
_entity.pdbx_description
1 polymer ?
#
loop_
_entity_poly.entity_id
_entity_poly.type
_entity_poly.pdbx_seq_one_letter_code
_entity_poly.pdbx_strand_id
1 'polypeptide(L)' 'MIDGLIADEHYWVRAKSADDGTLQVVQVSSVFGPTPEFFSVIVPGSDQHHSPEDFEFIAHILAPSG' A
#
# COMPACT_ATOMS: atom_id res chain seq x y z
N MET A 1 -6.42 5.41 -11.29
CA MET A 1 -5.75 4.09 -11.24
C MET A 1 -4.26 4.39 -11.15
N ILE A 2 -3.58 3.88 -10.13
CA ILE A 2 -2.13 3.93 -10.06
C ILE A 2 -1.62 2.79 -10.96
N ASP A 3 -0.84 3.12 -11.99
CA ASP A 3 -0.28 2.14 -12.92
C ASP A 3 0.95 1.46 -12.29
N GLY A 4 0.70 0.35 -11.60
CA GLY A 4 1.73 -0.46 -10.97
C GLY A 4 2.16 0.07 -9.60
N LEU A 5 2.20 -0.83 -8.62
CA LEU A 5 2.75 -0.54 -7.30
C LEU A 5 4.28 -0.62 -7.35
N ILE A 6 4.94 0.24 -6.59
CA ILE A 6 6.40 0.25 -6.44
C ILE A 6 6.72 -0.35 -5.07
N ALA A 7 7.68 -1.27 -5.03
CA ALA A 7 8.14 -1.88 -3.80
C ALA A 7 8.74 -0.83 -2.84
N ASP A 8 8.51 -1.03 -1.55
CA ASP A 8 9.02 -0.24 -0.42
C ASP A 8 8.54 1.23 -0.37
N GLU A 9 7.63 1.61 -1.27
CA GLU A 9 7.03 2.94 -1.35
C GLU A 9 5.72 3.06 -0.55
N HIS A 10 5.35 4.30 -0.24
CA HIS A 10 4.18 4.61 0.59
C HIS A 10 3.01 5.16 -0.23
N TYR A 11 1.79 4.81 0.14
CA TYR A 11 0.59 5.22 -0.59
C TYR A 11 -0.53 5.62 0.36
N TRP A 12 -1.32 6.62 -0.05
CA TRP A 12 -2.65 6.83 0.50
C TRP A 12 -3.60 5.81 -0.09
N VAL A 13 -4.30 5.10 0.79
CA VAL A 13 -5.26 4.08 0.42
C VAL A 13 -6.54 4.20 1.23
N ARG A 14 -7.59 3.57 0.72
CA ARG A 14 -8.81 3.28 1.44
C ARG A 14 -8.99 1.76 1.52
N ALA A 15 -9.25 1.23 2.71
CA ALA A 15 -9.59 -0.19 2.86
C ALA A 15 -10.99 -0.44 2.30
N LYS A 16 -11.15 -1.47 1.47
CA LYS A 16 -12.46 -1.80 0.87
C LYS A 16 -13.45 -2.36 1.90
N SER A 17 -12.95 -2.93 2.99
CA SER A 17 -13.74 -3.48 4.08
C SER A 17 -14.22 -2.43 5.10
N ALA A 18 -13.68 -1.21 5.05
CA ALA A 18 -14.04 -0.14 5.97
C ALA A 18 -15.17 0.73 5.38
N ASP A 19 -16.35 0.67 6.00
CA ASP A 19 -17.54 1.44 5.58
C ASP A 19 -17.43 2.95 5.85
N ASP A 20 -16.42 3.38 6.64
CA ASP A 20 -16.25 4.78 7.03
C ASP A 20 -15.51 5.62 5.98
N GLY A 21 -14.95 4.99 4.95
CA GLY A 21 -14.18 5.66 3.90
C GLY A 21 -12.87 6.28 4.39
N THR A 22 -12.37 5.87 5.57
CA THR A 22 -11.16 6.42 6.17
C THR A 22 -9.95 6.18 5.27
N LEU A 23 -9.20 7.26 5.03
CA LEU A 23 -7.91 7.21 4.35
C LEU A 23 -6.80 6.88 5.33
N GLN A 24 -5.90 5.99 4.92
CA GLN A 24 -4.72 5.64 5.68
C GLN A 24 -3.50 5.54 4.79
N VAL A 25 -2.33 5.70 5.40
CA VAL A 25 -1.04 5.47 4.74
C VAL A 25 -0.68 4.01 4.89
N VAL A 26 -0.21 3.40 3.81
CA VAL A 26 0.37 2.06 3.82
C VAL A 26 1.69 2.05 3.08
N GLN A 27 2.50 1.02 3.36
CA GLN A 27 3.70 0.70 2.59
C GLN A 27 3.44 -0.55 1.74
N VAL A 28 3.89 -0.53 0.48
CA VAL A 28 3.95 -1.73 -0.36
C VAL A 28 5.24 -2.47 -0.02
N SER A 29 5.15 -3.74 0.36
CA SER A 29 6.29 -4.57 0.74
C SER A 29 6.52 -5.71 -0.26
N SER A 30 7.78 -5.88 -0.68
CA SER A 30 8.24 -6.98 -1.54
C SER A 30 8.86 -8.14 -0.75
N VAL A 31 8.56 -8.28 0.55
CA VAL A 31 9.19 -9.31 1.41
C VAL A 31 8.93 -10.74 0.90
N PHE A 32 7.81 -10.98 0.22
CA PHE A 32 7.47 -12.29 -0.35
C PHE A 32 7.98 -12.50 -1.78
N GLY A 33 8.50 -11.46 -2.43
CA GLY A 33 9.06 -11.54 -3.78
C GLY A 33 9.15 -10.17 -4.46
N PRO A 34 10.06 -10.01 -5.44
CA PRO A 34 10.32 -8.73 -6.10
C PRO A 34 9.32 -8.39 -7.22
N THR A 35 8.46 -9.33 -7.64
CA THR A 35 7.46 -9.09 -8.67
C THR A 35 6.12 -8.64 -8.05
N PRO A 36 5.33 -7.80 -8.75
CA PRO A 36 4.09 -7.24 -8.19
C PRO A 36 3.07 -8.26 -7.68
N GLU A 37 3.10 -9.49 -8.22
CA GLU A 37 2.22 -10.58 -7.81
C GLU A 37 2.52 -11.12 -6.39
N PHE A 38 3.71 -10.83 -5.85
CA PHE A 38 4.12 -11.18 -4.48
C PHE A 38 4.09 -9.97 -3.55
N PHE A 39 3.62 -8.81 -4.01
CA PHE A 39 3.56 -7.63 -3.15
C PHE A 39 2.47 -7.78 -2.10
N SER A 40 2.77 -7.24 -0.93
CA SER A 40 1.85 -7.14 0.20
C SER A 40 1.78 -5.70 0.68
N VAL A 41 0.78 -5.40 1.50
CA VAL A 41 0.57 -4.07 2.08
C VAL A 41 0.75 -4.14 3.59
N ILE A 42 1.50 -3.18 4.15
CA ILE A 42 1.71 -3.04 5.58
C ILE A 42 1.17 -1.68 6.03
N VAL A 43 0.39 -1.68 7.11
CA VAL A 43 -0.01 -0.45 7.79
C VAL A 43 1.11 -0.05 8.75
N PRO A 44 1.68 1.17 8.67
CA PRO A 44 2.75 1.60 9.58
C PRO A 44 2.37 1.40 11.05
N GLY A 45 3.23 0.75 11.81
CA GLY A 45 2.98 0.38 13.21
C GLY A 45 2.25 -0.96 13.41
N SER A 46 1.95 -1.67 12.32
CA SER A 46 1.46 -3.06 12.32
C SER A 46 2.48 -3.96 11.64
N ASP A 47 2.60 -5.20 12.13
CA ASP A 47 3.41 -6.25 11.50
C ASP A 47 2.56 -7.15 10.58
N GLN A 48 1.29 -6.81 10.39
CA GLN A 48 0.37 -7.59 9.55
C GLN A 48 0.53 -7.23 8.08
N HIS A 49 0.73 -8.26 7.26
CA HIS A 49 0.72 -8.16 5.81
C HIS A 49 -0.68 -8.43 5.27
N HIS A 50 -1.17 -7.52 4.43
CA HIS A 50 -2.46 -7.60 3.76
C HIS A 50 -2.29 -7.75 2.26
N SER A 51 -3.33 -8.23 1.57
CA SER A 51 -3.30 -8.24 0.10
C SER A 51 -3.49 -6.81 -0.42
N PRO A 52 -2.74 -6.36 -1.44
CA PRO A 52 -3.01 -5.08 -2.10
C PRO A 52 -4.43 -4.96 -2.63
N GLU A 53 -5.08 -6.08 -2.97
CA GLU A 53 -6.46 -6.10 -3.47
C GLU A 53 -7.50 -5.70 -2.42
N ASP A 54 -7.15 -5.74 -1.13
CA ASP A 54 -8.03 -5.31 -0.03
C ASP A 54 -8.17 -3.79 0.02
N PHE A 55 -7.39 -3.06 -0.78
CA PHE A 55 -7.30 -1.61 -0.76
C PHE A 55 -7.59 -0.98 -2.12
N GLU A 56 -8.08 0.24 -2.07
CA GLU A 56 -8.11 1.18 -3.18
C GLU A 56 -6.92 2.14 -3.03
N PHE A 57 -6.02 2.14 -4.02
CA PHE A 57 -4.87 3.03 -4.06
C PHE A 57 -5.22 4.38 -4.67
N ILE A 58 -5.00 5.45 -3.91
CA ILE A 58 -5.45 6.80 -4.25
C ILE A 58 -4.30 7.69 -4.71
N ALA A 59 -3.19 7.71 -3.96
CA ALA A 59 -2.03 8.54 -4.30
C ALA A 59 -0.72 7.92 -3.81
N HIS A 60 0.32 7.98 -4.65
CA HIS A 60 1.71 7.67 -4.27
C HIS A 60 2.27 8.82 -3.43
N ILE A 61 2.89 8.50 -2.31
CA ILE A 61 3.60 9.44 -1.45
C ILE A 61 5.07 9.40 -1.86
N LEU A 62 5.48 10.43 -2.59
CA LEU A 62 6.89 10.59 -2.97
C LEU A 62 7.73 10.91 -1.74
N ALA A 63 8.86 10.23 -1.62
CA ALA A 63 9.87 10.61 -0.65
C ALA A 63 10.29 12.08 -0.87
N PRO A 64 10.56 12.85 0.21
CA PRO A 64 11.04 14.21 0.06
C PRO A 64 12.31 14.24 -0.79
N SER A 65 12.30 14.98 -1.89
CA SER A 65 13.51 15.34 -2.62
C SER A 65 14.19 16.47 -1.87
N GLY A 66 15.37 16.20 -1.31
CA GLY A 66 16.24 17.22 -0.71
C GLY A 66 16.79 18.21 -1.72
#